data_AF-W2QB85-F1
#
_entry.id   AF-W2QB85-F1
#
_cell.length_a   1.000
_cell.length_b   1.000
_cell.length_c   1.000
_cell.angle_alpha   90.00
_cell.angle_beta   90.00
_cell.angle_gamma   90.00
#
_symmetry.space_group_name_H-M   'P 1'
#
loop_
_entity.id
_entity.type
_entity.pdbx_description
1 polymer ?
#
loop_
_entity_poly.entity_id
_entity_poly.type
_entity_poly.pdbx_seq_one_letter_code
_entity_poly.pdbx_strand_id
1 'polypeptide(L)'
;MLSNLNNTAVPWLGNHSPLEHFTGLERPTPLDKFYLPESRRLQTIPTSAEMDGYLSELRGSIQSMHCAADDQRQKQRLLNKKRERGPEWTRSMATSYR
;
A
#
# COMPACT_ATOMS: atom_id res chain seq x y z
N MET A 1 9.94 29.46 -1.21
CA MET A 1 10.63 28.21 -1.59
C MET A 1 11.47 27.56 -0.47
N LEU A 2 11.73 28.21 0.66
CA LEU A 2 12.52 27.61 1.77
C LEU A 2 11.73 26.65 2.69
N SER A 3 10.39 26.69 2.64
CA SER A 3 9.55 25.93 3.55
C SER A 3 9.61 24.41 3.37
N ASN A 4 10.12 23.90 2.24
CA ASN A 4 10.17 22.45 2.00
C ASN A 4 11.34 21.77 2.72
N LEU A 5 12.53 22.38 2.73
CA LEU A 5 13.75 21.81 3.30
C LEU A 5 13.63 21.59 4.82
N ASN A 6 13.02 22.52 5.54
CA ASN A 6 12.86 22.41 7.00
C ASN A 6 11.78 21.39 7.41
N ASN A 7 10.87 21.06 6.50
CA ASN A 7 9.77 20.12 6.73
C ASN A 7 10.05 18.72 6.16
N THR A 8 11.16 18.51 5.46
CA THR A 8 11.48 17.21 4.85
C THR A 8 12.30 16.35 5.81
N ALA A 9 11.87 15.11 6.02
CA ALA A 9 12.62 14.10 6.77
C ALA A 9 13.96 13.81 6.09
N VAL A 10 15.03 13.72 6.87
CA VAL A 10 16.33 13.24 6.36
C VAL A 10 16.86 12.08 7.20
N PRO A 11 17.46 11.05 6.58
CA PRO A 11 17.91 9.85 7.30
C PRO A 11 18.91 10.15 8.43
N TRP A 12 19.79 11.11 8.22
CA TRP A 12 20.83 11.53 9.18
C TRP A 12 20.27 12.17 10.46
N LEU A 13 18.99 12.53 10.45
CA LEU A 13 18.29 13.13 11.59
C LEU A 13 17.27 12.15 12.19
N GLY A 14 17.52 10.84 12.08
CA GLY A 14 16.63 9.81 12.58
C GLY A 14 15.27 9.77 11.85
N ASN A 15 15.25 10.15 10.57
CA ASN A 15 14.04 10.34 9.76
C ASN A 15 13.10 11.47 10.22
N HIS A 16 13.61 12.38 11.06
CA HIS A 16 12.92 13.63 11.41
C HIS A 16 13.34 14.77 10.48
N SER A 17 12.51 15.82 10.41
CA SER A 17 12.87 17.04 9.70
C SER A 17 13.66 17.98 10.60
N PRO A 18 14.46 18.91 10.05
CA PRO A 18 15.16 19.92 10.84
C PRO A 18 14.22 20.67 11.80
N LEU A 19 13.02 21.01 11.34
CA LEU A 19 12.00 21.67 12.18
C LEU A 19 11.59 20.81 13.39
N GLU A 20 11.29 19.52 13.20
CA GLU A 20 10.96 18.61 14.31
C GLU A 20 12.10 18.50 15.31
N HIS A 21 13.34 18.41 14.82
CA HIS A 21 14.51 18.23 15.68
C HIS A 21 14.85 19.47 16.50
N PHE A 22 14.74 20.67 15.91
CA PHE A 22 15.09 21.91 16.61
C PHE A 22 13.95 22.48 17.46
N THR A 23 12.69 22.18 17.13
CA THR A 23 11.53 22.75 17.84
C THR A 23 10.80 21.75 18.73
N GLY A 24 11.01 20.44 18.53
CA GLY A 24 10.27 19.38 19.20
C GLY A 24 8.78 19.30 18.81
N LEU A 25 8.32 20.13 17.87
CA LEU A 25 6.96 20.09 17.35
C LEU A 25 6.84 19.02 16.27
N GLU A 26 5.70 18.32 16.23
CA GLU A 26 5.40 17.41 15.13
C GLU A 26 5.40 18.16 13.79
N ARG A 27 5.87 17.48 12.74
CA ARG A 27 5.86 18.05 11.39
C ARG A 27 4.43 18.37 10.97
N PRO A 28 4.14 19.63 10.57
CA PRO A 28 2.85 19.94 9.99
C PRO A 28 2.66 19.16 8.68
N THR A 29 1.61 18.36 8.59
CA THR A 29 1.28 17.62 7.37
C THR A 29 0.93 18.62 6.26
N PRO A 30 1.58 18.58 5.08
CA PRO A 30 1.38 19.58 4.02
C PRO A 30 -0.06 19.71 3.53
N LEU A 31 -0.89 18.68 3.77
CA LEU A 31 -2.29 18.60 3.35
C LEU A 31 -3.27 18.91 4.47
N ASP A 32 -2.83 19.35 5.65
CA ASP A 32 -3.73 19.54 6.79
C ASP A 32 -4.52 20.86 6.69
N LYS A 33 -3.98 21.84 5.94
CA LYS A 33 -4.55 23.18 5.82
C LYS A 33 -4.54 23.65 4.36
N PHE A 34 -5.69 24.10 3.87
CA PHE A 34 -5.82 24.71 2.56
C PHE A 34 -6.12 26.19 2.68
N TYR A 35 -5.51 27.00 1.81
CA TYR A 35 -5.85 28.41 1.69
C TYR A 35 -7.11 28.56 0.83
N LEU A 36 -8.18 29.13 1.38
CA LEU A 36 -9.37 29.49 0.63
C LEU A 36 -9.28 30.97 0.20
N PRO A 37 -9.17 31.27 -1.11
CA PRO A 37 -9.09 32.63 -1.61
C PRO A 37 -10.29 33.50 -1.24
N GLU A 38 -11.49 32.91 -1.24
CA GLU A 38 -12.76 33.62 -1.02
C GLU A 38 -12.87 34.17 0.40
N SER A 39 -12.40 33.40 1.39
CA SER A 39 -12.41 33.80 2.79
C SER A 39 -11.08 34.40 3.26
N ARG A 40 -10.05 34.40 2.40
CA ARG A 40 -8.66 34.79 2.70
C ARG A 40 -8.12 34.14 3.98
N ARG A 41 -8.50 32.89 4.23
CA ARG A 41 -8.16 32.15 5.45
C ARG A 41 -7.61 30.76 5.11
N LEU A 42 -6.72 30.28 5.97
CA LEU A 42 -6.31 28.89 6.00
C LEU A 42 -7.39 28.09 6.74
N GLN A 43 -8.06 27.18 6.04
CA GLN A 43 -8.99 26.23 6.63
C GLN A 43 -8.26 24.92 6.91
N THR A 44 -8.38 24.45 8.13
CA THR A 44 -7.93 23.09 8.49
C THR A 44 -8.97 22.12 7.97
N ILE A 45 -8.54 21.04 7.32
CA ILE A 45 -9.49 20.02 6.85
C ILE A 45 -10.14 19.40 8.08
N PRO A 46 -11.48 19.47 8.23
CA PRO A 46 -12.14 18.77 9.31
C PRO A 46 -11.97 17.26 9.09
N THR A 47 -11.47 16.56 10.10
CA THR A 47 -11.50 15.09 10.15
C THR A 47 -12.98 14.68 10.18
N SER A 48 -13.51 14.18 9.06
CA SER A 48 -14.88 13.70 9.02
C SER A 48 -14.90 12.19 9.20
N ALA A 49 -15.62 11.72 10.21
CA ALA A 49 -15.81 10.30 10.46
C ALA A 49 -16.41 9.58 9.23
N GLU A 50 -17.16 10.31 8.40
CA GLU A 50 -17.70 9.85 7.13
C GLU A 50 -16.61 9.58 6.08
N MET A 51 -15.61 10.47 5.96
CA MET A 51 -14.47 10.25 5.05
C MET A 51 -13.61 9.08 5.54
N ASP A 52 -13.40 8.94 6.85
CA ASP A 52 -12.65 7.81 7.41
C ASP A 52 -13.38 6.49 7.16
N GLY A 53 -14.71 6.47 7.34
CA GLY A 53 -15.55 5.31 7.00
C GLY A 53 -15.43 4.93 5.53
N TYR A 54 -15.60 5.90 4.63
CA TYR A 54 -15.46 5.68 3.19
C TYR A 54 -14.07 5.16 2.80
N LEU A 55 -13.00 5.74 3.36
CA LEU A 55 -11.64 5.29 3.09
C LEU A 55 -11.38 3.87 3.63
N SER A 56 -11.97 3.52 4.78
CA SER A 56 -11.89 2.17 5.34
C SER A 56 -12.58 1.15 4.44
N GLU A 57 -13.79 1.45 3.96
CA GLU A 57 -14.52 0.61 3.01
C GLU A 57 -13.74 0.43 1.70
N LEU A 58 -13.21 1.51 1.14
CA LEU A 58 -12.41 1.47 -0.09
C LEU A 58 -11.17 0.59 0.08
N ARG A 59 -10.44 0.73 1.19
CA ARG A 59 -9.28 -0.11 1.50
C ARG A 59 -9.67 -1.58 1.62
N GLY A 60 -10.78 -1.88 2.31
CA GLY A 60 -11.29 -3.25 2.45
C GLY A 60 -11.68 -3.87 1.10
N SER A 61 -12.30 -3.09 0.21
CA SER A 61 -12.66 -3.52 -1.15
C SER A 61 -11.43 -3.86 -1.99
N ILE A 62 -10.43 -2.97 -2.01
CA ILE A 62 -9.16 -3.20 -2.73
C ILE A 62 -8.43 -4.42 -2.18
N GLN A 63 -8.36 -4.57 -0.86
CA GLN A 63 -7.73 -5.72 -0.23
C GLN A 63 -8.42 -7.04 -0.62
N SER A 64 -9.76 -7.06 -0.60
CA SER A 64 -10.54 -8.23 -0.99
C SER A 64 -10.29 -8.63 -2.45
N MET A 65 -10.18 -7.63 -3.35
CA MET A 65 -9.84 -7.85 -4.75
C MET A 65 -8.44 -8.47 -4.92
N HIS A 66 -7.45 -7.96 -4.18
CA HIS A 66 -6.09 -8.51 -4.18
C HIS A 66 -6.07 -9.95 -3.66
N CYS A 67 -6.74 -10.23 -2.55
CA CYS A 67 -6.84 -11.59 -2.01
C CYS A 67 -7.45 -12.56 -3.04
N ALA A 68 -8.54 -12.18 -3.70
CA ALA A 68 -9.17 -13.01 -4.73
C ALA A 68 -8.25 -13.28 -5.92
N ALA A 69 -7.47 -12.29 -6.36
CA ALA A 69 -6.50 -12.44 -7.43
C ALA A 69 -5.36 -13.40 -7.03
N ASP A 70 -4.85 -13.28 -5.80
CA ASP A 70 -3.81 -14.15 -5.28
C ASP A 70 -4.30 -15.60 -5.11
N ASP A 71 -5.52 -15.80 -4.65
CA ASP A 71 -6.15 -17.13 -4.55
C ASP A 71 -6.26 -17.80 -5.92
N GLN A 72 -6.72 -17.07 -6.94
CA GLN A 72 -6.77 -17.58 -8.32
C GLN A 72 -5.38 -17.94 -8.82
N ARG A 73 -4.38 -17.09 -8.57
CA ARG A 73 -2.99 -17.34 -8.94
C ARG A 73 -2.43 -18.59 -8.25
N GLN A 74 -2.73 -18.78 -6.96
CA GLN A 74 -2.32 -19.95 -6.20
C GLN A 74 -2.98 -21.23 -6.72
N LYS A 75 -4.30 -21.19 -6.98
CA LYS A 75 -5.03 -22.31 -7.59
C LYS A 75 -4.41 -22.73 -8.92
N GLN A 76 -4.10 -21.76 -9.79
CA GLN A 76 -3.49 -22.04 -11.08
C GLN A 76 -2.09 -22.67 -10.94
N ARG A 77 -1.27 -22.18 -9.99
CA ARG A 77 0.05 -22.77 -9.69
C ARG A 77 -0.06 -24.23 -9.27
N LEU A 78 -1.02 -24.57 -8.41
CA LEU A 78 -1.24 -25.95 -7.95
C LEU A 78 -1.69 -26.87 -9.10
N LEU A 79 -2.60 -26.40 -9.96
CA LEU A 79 -3.05 -27.15 -11.13
C LEU A 79 -1.91 -27.41 -12.11
N ASN A 80 -1.08 -26.41 -12.40
CA ASN A 80 0.09 -26.56 -13.27
C ASN A 80 1.08 -27.59 -12.68
N LYS A 81 1.37 -27.52 -11.38
CA LYS A 81 2.26 -28.48 -10.70
C LYS A 81 1.72 -29.92 -10.73
N LYS A 82 0.39 -30.10 -10.63
CA LYS A 82 -0.26 -31.41 -10.78
C LYS A 82 -0.12 -31.93 -12.22
N ARG A 83 -0.28 -31.06 -13.23
CA ARG A 83 -0.12 -31.42 -14.63
C ARG A 83 1.32 -31.83 -14.97
N GLU A 84 2.31 -31.10 -14.43
CA GLU A 84 3.73 -31.41 -14.60
C GLU A 84 4.14 -32.75 -13.99
N ARG A 85 3.52 -33.16 -12.87
CA ARG A 85 3.77 -34.49 -12.29
C ARG A 85 3.38 -35.63 -13.22
N GLY A 86 2.32 -35.47 -14.03
CA GLY A 86 1.79 -36.53 -14.91
C GLY A 86 1.43 -37.82 -14.15
N PRO A 87 0.77 -38.79 -14.80
CA PRO A 87 0.74 -40.15 -14.29
C PRO A 87 2.11 -40.80 -14.55
N GLU A 88 2.98 -40.78 -13.54
CA GLU A 88 4.33 -41.39 -13.57
C GLU A 88 4.30 -42.86 -14.05
N TRP A 89 3.18 -43.55 -13.80
CA TRP A 89 2.91 -44.93 -14.23
C TRP A 89 2.80 -45.13 -15.74
N THR A 90 2.36 -44.15 -16.54
CA THR A 90 2.17 -44.35 -17.99
C THR A 90 3.47 -44.28 -18.77
N ARG A 91 4.48 -43.55 -18.26
CA ARG A 91 5.80 -43.46 -18.90
C ARG A 91 6.69 -44.64 -18.54
N SER A 92 6.60 -45.15 -17.30
CA SER A 92 7.37 -46.31 -16.85
C SER A 92 6.86 -47.65 -17.41
N MET A 93 5.55 -47.80 -17.68
CA MET A 93 5.02 -49.02 -18.30
C MET A 93 5.35 -49.13 -19.78
N ALA A 94 5.53 -48.02 -20.50
CA ALA A 94 5.87 -48.02 -21.93
C ALA A 94 7.33 -48.37 -22.23
N THR A 95 8.25 -48.19 -21.27
CA THR A 95 9.67 -48.56 -21.41
C THR A 95 10.00 -49.96 -20.91
N SER A 96 9.10 -50.63 -20.17
CA SER A 96 9.32 -51.99 -19.66
C SER A 96 8.96 -53.11 -20.65
N TYR A 97 8.41 -52.77 -21.83
CA TYR A 97 8.03 -53.72 -22.90
C TYR A 97 8.86 -53.53 -24.18
N ARG A 98 10.12 -53.08 -24.07
CA ARG A 98 11.06 -53.04 -25.18
C ARG A 98 12.28 -53.88 -24.88
#